data_AF-X0S855-F1
#
_entry.id   AF-X0S855-F1
#
_cell.length_a   1.000
_cell.length_b   1.000
_cell.length_c   1.000
_cell.angle_alpha   90.00
_cell.angle_beta   90.00
_cell.angle_gamma   90.00
#
_symmetry.space_group_name_H-M   'P 1'
#
loop_
_entity.id
_entity.type
_entity.pdbx_description
1 polymer ?
#
loop_
_entity_poly.entity_id
_entity_poly.type
_entity_poly.pdbx_seq_one_letter_code
_entity_poly.pdbx_strand_id
1 'polypeptide(L)'
;VSFTQGKRRNGDAVLSERSDPENALGEAQRDDTVNFVSLGFGGELILDIGKAVLNETGDDVQIIETTYANRDGSWESYPEQAEVYASQNGADWVLLGIDRQDGTFDLGELDWARYFRLVDITDPSEFSANVNGFDVDAIESLSNCESLPDEEGDEDGDGVFDEDDECPDTAAGAGVGDYGCAPLAADAGGDATIAFDGAVTLGGSPATSGGDGSYTYGWSPATGLSASDVANPTFTATAAGTFTLTLTVTDGHGETATDDVAIAPGSDPARDSPCAQA
;
A
#
# COMPACT_ATOMS: atom_id res chain seq x y z
N VAL A 1 -4.10 -8.18 4.29
CA VAL A 1 -5.52 -8.53 4.07
C VAL A 1 -6.33 -7.27 3.82
N SER A 2 -7.20 -7.26 2.81
CA SER A 2 -8.23 -6.23 2.60
C SER A 2 -9.60 -6.90 2.61
N PHE A 3 -10.58 -6.31 3.29
CA PHE A 3 -11.88 -6.95 3.51
C PHE A 3 -13.02 -5.94 3.50
N THR A 4 -13.99 -6.16 2.60
CA THR A 4 -15.25 -5.41 2.53
C THR A 4 -16.39 -6.39 2.74
N GLN A 5 -16.86 -6.52 3.99
CA GLN A 5 -17.92 -7.47 4.31
C GLN A 5 -19.28 -7.01 3.76
N GLY A 6 -19.97 -7.94 3.12
CA GLY A 6 -21.36 -7.82 2.72
C GLY A 6 -22.32 -7.91 3.91
N LYS A 7 -23.60 -8.09 3.59
CA LYS A 7 -24.66 -8.21 4.61
C LYS A 7 -25.20 -9.62 4.65
N ARG A 8 -25.90 -9.94 5.73
CA ARG A 8 -26.74 -11.15 5.81
C ARG A 8 -27.97 -10.99 4.92
N ARG A 9 -28.67 -12.09 4.66
CA ARG A 9 -29.87 -12.11 3.81
C ARG A 9 -30.92 -11.08 4.22
N ASN A 10 -31.11 -10.87 5.53
CA ASN A 10 -32.09 -9.93 6.06
C ASN A 10 -31.64 -8.45 6.05
N GLY A 11 -30.44 -8.16 5.55
CA GLY A 11 -29.86 -6.82 5.49
C GLY A 11 -29.12 -6.38 6.75
N ASP A 12 -29.05 -7.24 7.77
CA ASP A 12 -28.22 -7.01 8.96
C ASP A 12 -26.74 -7.24 8.65
N ALA A 13 -25.86 -6.70 9.50
CA ALA A 13 -24.45 -7.06 9.48
C ALA A 13 -24.26 -8.55 9.78
N VAL A 14 -23.21 -9.14 9.23
CA VAL A 14 -22.72 -10.47 9.64
C VAL A 14 -22.36 -10.43 11.13
N LEU A 15 -22.54 -11.56 11.82
CA LEU A 15 -22.20 -11.67 13.23
C LEU A 15 -20.71 -11.43 13.43
N SER A 16 -20.34 -10.65 14.45
CA SER A 16 -18.94 -10.24 14.69
C SER A 16 -17.96 -11.40 14.84
N GLU A 17 -18.43 -12.56 15.30
CA GLU A 17 -17.62 -13.79 15.43
C GLU A 17 -17.23 -14.42 14.08
N ARG A 18 -17.88 -14.01 12.97
CA ARG A 18 -17.60 -14.46 11.59
C ARG A 18 -17.06 -13.31 10.71
N SER A 19 -16.56 -12.23 11.32
CA SER A 19 -16.17 -11.01 10.63
C SER A 19 -14.68 -10.67 10.74
N ASP A 20 -13.88 -11.58 11.30
CA ASP A 20 -12.43 -11.41 11.38
C ASP A 20 -11.77 -12.00 10.13
N PRO A 21 -11.24 -11.19 9.20
CA PRO A 21 -10.67 -11.70 7.96
C PRO A 21 -9.32 -12.41 8.14
N GLU A 22 -8.65 -12.23 9.28
CA GLU A 22 -7.41 -12.94 9.61
C GLU A 22 -7.65 -14.44 9.84
N ASN A 23 -8.91 -14.84 10.10
CA ASN A 23 -9.30 -16.24 10.18
C ASN A 23 -9.02 -17.00 8.88
N ALA A 24 -9.00 -16.33 7.73
CA ALA A 24 -8.68 -16.96 6.45
C ALA A 24 -7.17 -17.16 6.19
N LEU A 25 -6.29 -16.70 7.08
CA LEU A 25 -4.83 -16.75 6.94
C LEU A 25 -4.15 -17.90 7.71
N GLY A 26 -4.85 -19.00 7.97
CA GLY A 26 -4.34 -20.15 8.75
C GLY A 26 -4.30 -21.48 8.00
N GLU A 27 -3.73 -22.52 8.64
CA GLU A 27 -3.95 -23.91 8.19
C GLU A 27 -5.43 -24.25 8.29
N ALA A 28 -6.00 -24.85 7.24
CA ALA A 28 -7.40 -25.27 7.27
C ALA A 28 -7.57 -26.37 8.32
N GLN A 29 -8.39 -26.09 9.34
CA GLN A 29 -8.57 -27.03 10.45
C GLN A 29 -9.55 -28.14 10.06
N ARG A 30 -10.29 -27.96 8.95
CA ARG A 30 -11.23 -28.93 8.37
C ARG A 30 -12.20 -29.49 9.42
N ASP A 31 -12.61 -28.63 10.35
CA ASP A 31 -13.52 -28.95 11.44
C ASP A 31 -14.62 -27.89 11.61
N ASP A 32 -15.65 -28.21 12.39
CA ASP A 32 -16.80 -27.31 12.60
C ASP A 32 -16.52 -26.20 13.64
N THR A 33 -15.27 -25.77 13.82
CA THR A 33 -14.96 -24.64 14.71
C THR A 33 -15.17 -23.29 14.00
N VAL A 34 -15.39 -22.22 14.78
CA VAL A 34 -15.59 -20.87 14.20
C VAL A 34 -14.23 -20.23 14.02
N ASN A 35 -13.53 -20.63 12.97
CA ASN A 35 -12.19 -20.17 12.59
C ASN A 35 -12.13 -19.69 11.13
N PHE A 36 -13.28 -19.34 10.54
CA PHE A 36 -13.43 -18.83 9.17
C PHE A 36 -13.94 -17.37 9.17
N VAL A 37 -14.01 -16.75 7.99
CA VAL A 37 -14.65 -15.44 7.76
C VAL A 37 -15.82 -15.57 6.78
N SER A 38 -16.99 -15.04 7.13
CA SER A 38 -18.11 -14.95 6.18
C SER A 38 -17.96 -13.69 5.34
N LEU A 39 -18.00 -13.82 4.02
CA LEU A 39 -17.96 -12.66 3.14
C LEU A 39 -19.19 -11.77 3.30
N GLY A 40 -20.37 -12.34 3.59
CA GLY A 40 -21.63 -11.61 3.42
C GLY A 40 -22.03 -11.53 1.96
N PHE A 41 -23.32 -11.37 1.67
CA PHE A 41 -23.82 -11.25 0.31
C PHE A 41 -23.17 -10.06 -0.41
N GLY A 42 -22.47 -10.34 -1.51
CA GLY A 42 -21.71 -9.35 -2.28
C GLY A 42 -20.45 -8.81 -1.59
N GLY A 43 -19.99 -9.47 -0.52
CA GLY A 43 -18.74 -9.12 0.15
C GLY A 43 -17.50 -9.56 -0.60
N GLU A 44 -16.38 -8.97 -0.24
CA GLU A 44 -15.08 -9.17 -0.91
C GLU A 44 -13.97 -9.34 0.13
N LEU A 45 -13.10 -10.31 -0.10
CA LEU A 45 -11.88 -10.55 0.65
C LEU A 45 -10.67 -10.61 -0.30
N ILE A 46 -9.59 -9.93 0.06
CA ILE A 46 -8.29 -10.01 -0.61
C ILE A 46 -7.24 -10.48 0.41
N LEU A 47 -6.62 -11.61 0.11
CA LEU A 47 -5.57 -12.22 0.90
C LEU A 47 -4.23 -12.10 0.19
N ASP A 48 -3.20 -11.80 0.96
CA ASP A 48 -1.81 -12.05 0.63
C ASP A 48 -1.41 -13.29 1.44
N ILE A 49 -1.14 -14.42 0.78
CA ILE A 49 -0.80 -15.67 1.45
C ILE A 49 0.69 -15.77 1.83
N GLY A 50 1.47 -14.71 1.59
CA GLY A 50 2.86 -14.57 2.01
C GLY A 50 3.88 -15.40 1.23
N LYS A 51 3.45 -16.37 0.42
CA LYS A 51 4.28 -17.18 -0.48
C LYS A 51 3.60 -17.36 -1.83
N ALA A 52 4.38 -17.55 -2.90
CA ALA A 52 3.79 -17.94 -4.18
C ALA A 52 3.33 -19.40 -4.17
N VAL A 53 2.16 -19.60 -4.74
CA VAL A 53 1.74 -20.87 -5.34
C VAL A 53 2.27 -20.87 -6.78
N LEU A 54 3.08 -21.85 -7.14
CA LEU A 54 3.57 -22.01 -8.52
C LEU A 54 2.49 -22.66 -9.39
N ASN A 55 2.38 -22.22 -10.65
CA ASN A 55 1.51 -22.86 -11.63
C ASN A 55 2.19 -24.13 -12.17
N GLU A 56 1.60 -25.28 -11.88
CA GLU A 56 2.04 -26.58 -12.36
C GLU A 56 1.03 -27.16 -13.36
N THR A 57 1.02 -28.48 -13.53
CA THR A 57 0.03 -29.12 -14.40
C THR A 57 -1.20 -29.48 -13.58
N GLY A 58 -2.32 -28.81 -13.85
CA GLY A 58 -3.60 -29.05 -13.18
C GLY A 58 -3.84 -28.07 -12.03
N ASP A 59 -4.80 -28.38 -11.17
CA ASP A 59 -5.18 -27.44 -10.11
C ASP A 59 -4.06 -27.23 -9.07
N ASP A 60 -3.75 -25.96 -8.80
CA ASP A 60 -2.63 -25.53 -7.96
C ASP A 60 -3.07 -25.01 -6.60
N VAL A 61 -4.33 -24.60 -6.48
CA VAL A 61 -4.88 -24.03 -5.24
C VAL A 61 -6.23 -24.65 -4.92
N GLN A 62 -6.49 -24.83 -3.62
CA GLN A 62 -7.80 -25.17 -3.09
C GLN A 62 -8.28 -24.05 -2.19
N ILE A 63 -9.52 -23.62 -2.40
CA ILE A 63 -10.23 -22.78 -1.44
C ILE A 63 -10.95 -23.72 -0.49
N ILE A 64 -10.84 -23.45 0.81
CA ILE A 64 -11.54 -24.20 1.85
C ILE A 64 -12.69 -23.35 2.37
N GLU A 65 -13.89 -23.91 2.32
CA GLU A 65 -15.11 -23.28 2.79
C GLU A 65 -15.69 -24.07 3.96
N THR A 66 -16.16 -23.37 4.99
CA THR A 66 -16.78 -24.02 6.15
C THR A 66 -18.29 -23.89 6.10
N THR A 67 -18.96 -24.90 5.55
CA THR A 67 -20.43 -24.96 5.59
C THR A 67 -20.94 -25.57 6.91
N TYR A 68 -21.00 -24.76 7.99
CA TYR A 68 -21.41 -25.21 9.34
C TYR A 68 -22.77 -25.97 9.41
N ALA A 69 -23.64 -25.79 8.42
CA ALA A 69 -24.98 -26.36 8.40
C ALA A 69 -25.24 -27.38 7.28
N ASN A 70 -24.26 -27.69 6.42
CA ASN A 70 -24.38 -28.67 5.34
C ASN A 70 -24.09 -30.11 5.82
N ARG A 71 -24.94 -30.63 6.72
CA ARG A 71 -24.75 -31.97 7.31
C ARG A 71 -24.90 -33.13 6.33
N ASP A 72 -25.44 -32.89 5.13
CA ASP A 72 -25.60 -33.90 4.08
C ASP A 72 -24.58 -33.77 2.93
N GLY A 73 -23.72 -32.74 2.97
CA GLY A 73 -22.70 -32.46 1.96
C GLY A 73 -23.27 -32.12 0.58
N SER A 74 -24.56 -31.81 0.49
CA SER A 74 -25.21 -31.54 -0.80
C SER A 74 -25.18 -30.06 -1.15
N TRP A 75 -24.74 -29.78 -2.38
CA TRP A 75 -24.81 -28.47 -3.02
C TRP A 75 -26.21 -27.82 -2.91
N GLU A 76 -27.25 -28.64 -2.99
CA GLU A 76 -28.65 -28.22 -3.02
C GLU A 76 -29.13 -27.69 -1.66
N SER A 77 -28.45 -28.05 -0.56
CA SER A 77 -28.78 -27.63 0.79
C SER A 77 -28.18 -26.26 1.16
N TYR A 78 -26.99 -25.94 0.62
CA TYR A 78 -26.27 -24.67 0.86
C TYR A 78 -25.51 -24.22 -0.40
N PRO A 79 -26.20 -23.57 -1.37
CA PRO A 79 -25.61 -23.16 -2.66
C PRO A 79 -24.81 -21.85 -2.55
N GLU A 80 -23.89 -21.74 -1.59
CA GLU A 80 -23.01 -20.57 -1.45
C GLU A 80 -21.91 -20.59 -2.50
N GLN A 81 -21.64 -19.44 -3.13
CA GLN A 81 -20.70 -19.30 -4.25
C GLN A 81 -19.85 -18.06 -4.13
N ALA A 82 -18.58 -18.20 -4.50
CA ALA A 82 -17.66 -17.08 -4.65
C ALA A 82 -16.95 -17.13 -6.01
N GLU A 83 -16.71 -15.97 -6.62
CA GLU A 83 -15.72 -15.85 -7.69
C GLU A 83 -14.33 -15.82 -7.07
N VAL A 84 -13.42 -16.61 -7.64
CA VAL A 84 -12.04 -16.74 -7.16
C VAL A 84 -11.10 -16.13 -8.19
N TYR A 85 -10.31 -15.17 -7.76
CA TYR A 85 -9.31 -14.50 -8.56
C TYR A 85 -7.91 -14.69 -7.95
N ALA A 86 -6.90 -14.73 -8.80
CA ALA A 86 -5.50 -14.76 -8.41
C ALA A 86 -4.72 -13.61 -9.05
N SER A 87 -3.62 -13.22 -8.40
CA SER A 87 -2.73 -12.15 -8.85
C SER A 87 -1.29 -12.37 -8.37
N GLN A 88 -0.35 -11.95 -9.20
CA GLN A 88 1.08 -11.89 -8.88
C GLN A 88 1.42 -10.63 -8.06
N ASN A 89 0.75 -9.51 -8.33
CA ASN A 89 1.12 -8.18 -7.79
C ASN A 89 0.02 -7.53 -6.91
N GLY A 90 -1.12 -8.19 -6.72
CA GLY A 90 -2.24 -7.68 -5.93
C GLY A 90 -3.06 -6.58 -6.64
N ALA A 91 -2.78 -6.29 -7.91
CA ALA A 91 -3.44 -5.26 -8.71
C ALA A 91 -4.09 -5.83 -9.98
N ASP A 92 -3.39 -6.71 -10.69
CA ASP A 92 -3.85 -7.36 -11.92
C ASP A 92 -4.45 -8.72 -11.59
N TRP A 93 -5.75 -8.88 -11.82
CA TRP A 93 -6.53 -10.04 -11.37
C TRP A 93 -6.93 -10.94 -12.55
N VAL A 94 -6.62 -12.23 -12.43
CA VAL A 94 -7.10 -13.29 -13.32
C VAL A 94 -8.22 -14.05 -12.62
N LEU A 95 -9.38 -14.17 -13.26
CA LEU A 95 -10.47 -15.01 -12.76
C LEU A 95 -10.10 -16.49 -12.96
N LEU A 96 -9.98 -17.23 -11.86
CA LEU A 96 -9.74 -18.67 -11.90
C LEU A 96 -11.04 -19.45 -12.12
N GLY A 97 -12.12 -19.02 -11.46
CA GLY A 97 -13.43 -19.66 -11.62
C GLY A 97 -14.43 -19.29 -10.55
N ILE A 98 -15.48 -20.10 -10.45
CA ILE A 98 -16.54 -19.99 -9.44
C ILE A 98 -16.42 -21.17 -8.50
N ASP A 99 -16.24 -20.87 -7.22
CA ASP A 99 -16.23 -21.82 -6.14
C ASP A 99 -17.64 -22.15 -5.65
N ARG A 100 -17.80 -23.41 -5.26
CA ARG A 100 -19.00 -24.07 -4.79
C ARG A 100 -18.66 -24.95 -3.58
N GLN A 101 -18.13 -24.32 -2.53
CA GLN A 101 -17.62 -24.91 -1.28
C GLN A 101 -16.10 -25.10 -1.31
N ASP A 102 -15.60 -26.30 -1.58
CA ASP A 102 -14.17 -26.62 -1.48
C ASP A 102 -13.49 -26.73 -2.86
N GLY A 103 -13.66 -25.73 -3.71
CA GLY A 103 -13.21 -25.73 -5.10
C GLY A 103 -11.69 -25.74 -5.26
N THR A 104 -11.23 -26.45 -6.29
CA THR A 104 -9.83 -26.47 -6.72
C THR A 104 -9.68 -25.73 -8.06
N PHE A 105 -8.57 -25.03 -8.23
CA PHE A 105 -8.34 -24.16 -9.37
C PHE A 105 -6.89 -24.25 -9.88
N ASP A 106 -6.76 -24.35 -11.20
CA ASP A 106 -5.51 -24.16 -11.96
C ASP A 106 -5.28 -22.64 -12.13
N LEU A 107 -4.05 -22.18 -11.95
CA LEU A 107 -3.68 -20.76 -12.08
C LEU A 107 -3.74 -20.25 -13.53
N GLY A 108 -3.89 -21.16 -14.50
CA GLY A 108 -4.15 -20.85 -15.89
C GLY A 108 -2.96 -20.21 -16.58
N GLU A 109 -3.09 -18.93 -16.93
CA GLU A 109 -2.06 -18.18 -17.66
C GLU A 109 -1.01 -17.54 -16.74
N LEU A 110 -1.22 -17.56 -15.42
CA LEU A 110 -0.25 -17.02 -14.46
C LEU A 110 0.90 -18.00 -14.29
N ASP A 111 2.14 -17.52 -14.17
CA ASP A 111 3.28 -18.40 -13.83
C ASP A 111 3.27 -18.81 -12.34
N TRP A 112 2.71 -17.95 -11.48
CA TRP A 112 2.52 -18.16 -10.04
C TRP A 112 1.47 -17.17 -9.50
N ALA A 113 1.01 -17.35 -8.26
CA ALA A 113 0.12 -16.41 -7.58
C ALA A 113 0.43 -16.30 -6.08
N ARG A 114 0.36 -15.07 -5.55
CA ARG A 114 0.52 -14.77 -4.12
C ARG A 114 -0.71 -14.10 -3.51
N TYR A 115 -1.46 -13.38 -4.34
CA TYR A 115 -2.64 -12.66 -3.89
C TYR A 115 -3.88 -13.34 -4.43
N PHE A 116 -4.88 -13.50 -3.57
CA PHE A 116 -6.16 -14.11 -3.91
C PHE A 116 -7.29 -13.19 -3.52
N ARG A 117 -8.26 -13.04 -4.41
CA ARG A 117 -9.45 -12.21 -4.21
C ARG A 117 -10.69 -13.09 -4.36
N LEU A 118 -11.54 -13.08 -3.35
CA LEU A 118 -12.80 -13.82 -3.30
C LEU A 118 -13.95 -12.84 -3.22
N VAL A 119 -14.94 -13.01 -4.10
CA VAL A 119 -16.15 -12.16 -4.14
C VAL A 119 -17.37 -13.05 -4.01
N ASP A 120 -18.17 -12.85 -2.96
CA ASP A 120 -19.43 -13.57 -2.80
C ASP A 120 -20.39 -13.17 -3.93
N ILE A 121 -20.85 -14.18 -4.67
CA ILE A 121 -21.87 -14.05 -5.72
C ILE A 121 -23.11 -14.88 -5.41
N THR A 122 -23.28 -15.27 -4.15
CA THR A 122 -24.40 -16.08 -3.69
C THR A 122 -25.72 -15.33 -3.93
N ASP A 123 -26.74 -15.98 -4.51
CA ASP A 123 -28.06 -15.37 -4.63
C ASP A 123 -28.84 -15.50 -3.30
N PRO A 124 -29.09 -14.40 -2.57
CA PRO A 124 -29.85 -14.45 -1.32
C PRO A 124 -31.28 -14.98 -1.49
N SER A 125 -31.82 -14.98 -2.71
CA SER A 125 -33.15 -15.49 -3.01
C SER A 125 -33.25 -17.02 -2.91
N GLU A 126 -32.13 -17.74 -3.02
CA GLU A 126 -32.06 -19.20 -2.96
C GLU A 126 -32.24 -19.74 -1.53
N PHE A 127 -32.08 -18.88 -0.52
CA PHE A 127 -32.18 -19.27 0.89
C PHE A 127 -33.51 -18.86 1.51
N SER A 128 -34.09 -19.74 2.33
CA SER A 128 -35.23 -19.39 3.20
C SER A 128 -34.80 -18.95 4.61
N ALA A 129 -33.58 -19.27 5.02
CA ALA A 129 -33.01 -18.93 6.33
C ALA A 129 -32.15 -17.64 6.26
N ASN A 130 -31.84 -17.05 7.42
CA ASN A 130 -30.97 -15.88 7.50
C ASN A 130 -29.49 -16.30 7.50
N VAL A 131 -28.96 -16.57 6.31
CA VAL A 131 -27.57 -17.00 6.07
C VAL A 131 -26.65 -15.80 5.78
N ASN A 132 -25.34 -16.05 5.69
CA ASN A 132 -24.30 -15.03 5.72
C ASN A 132 -23.37 -15.05 4.49
N GLY A 133 -23.73 -15.78 3.43
CA GLY A 133 -22.90 -15.90 2.23
C GLY A 133 -21.69 -16.80 2.48
N PHE A 134 -20.80 -16.85 1.50
CA PHE A 134 -19.65 -17.76 1.44
C PHE A 134 -18.72 -17.62 2.67
N ASP A 135 -18.33 -18.74 3.27
CA ASP A 135 -17.58 -18.83 4.52
C ASP A 135 -16.14 -19.33 4.29
N VAL A 136 -15.22 -18.39 4.04
CA VAL A 136 -13.81 -18.70 3.71
C VAL A 136 -13.03 -19.12 4.97
N ASP A 137 -12.54 -20.35 5.00
CA ASP A 137 -11.69 -20.91 6.06
C ASP A 137 -10.19 -20.75 5.73
N ALA A 138 -9.79 -21.15 4.53
CA ALA A 138 -8.39 -21.07 4.12
C ALA A 138 -8.21 -21.07 2.60
N ILE A 139 -6.99 -20.73 2.17
CA ILE A 139 -6.50 -20.98 0.82
C ILE A 139 -5.29 -21.90 0.95
N GLU A 140 -5.40 -23.13 0.46
CA GLU A 140 -4.35 -24.14 0.51
C GLU A 140 -3.67 -24.28 -0.86
N SER A 141 -2.34 -24.32 -0.86
CA SER A 141 -1.59 -24.72 -2.06
C SER A 141 -1.68 -26.22 -2.27
N LEU A 142 -2.02 -26.65 -3.49
CA LEU A 142 -1.98 -28.03 -3.96
C LEU A 142 -0.66 -28.37 -4.65
N SER A 143 0.03 -27.36 -5.19
CA SER A 143 1.40 -27.45 -5.70
C SER A 143 2.43 -27.08 -4.61
N ASN A 144 3.71 -27.28 -4.91
CA ASN A 144 4.81 -26.89 -4.03
C ASN A 144 4.78 -25.37 -3.81
N CYS A 145 4.56 -24.93 -2.57
CA CYS A 145 4.94 -23.58 -2.16
C CYS A 145 6.47 -23.51 -2.09
N GLU A 146 7.11 -22.86 -3.04
CA GLU A 146 8.47 -22.37 -2.84
C GLU A 146 8.42 -21.00 -2.15
N SER A 147 9.53 -20.59 -1.54
CA SER A 147 9.79 -19.15 -1.43
C SER A 147 9.70 -18.56 -2.83
N LEU A 148 9.14 -17.37 -2.98
CA LEU A 148 9.05 -16.72 -4.30
C LEU A 148 10.43 -16.80 -4.99
N PRO A 149 10.52 -16.91 -6.32
CA PRO A 149 11.78 -16.62 -7.02
C PRO A 149 12.34 -15.24 -6.62
N ASP A 150 11.46 -14.35 -6.16
CA ASP A 150 11.72 -13.04 -5.55
C ASP A 150 12.35 -13.11 -4.13
N GLU A 151 12.66 -14.28 -3.56
CA GLU A 151 13.47 -14.36 -2.32
C GLU A 151 14.87 -14.95 -2.54
N GLU A 152 15.17 -15.48 -3.74
CA GLU A 152 16.54 -15.88 -4.08
C GLU A 152 17.25 -14.70 -4.76
N GLY A 153 17.80 -13.80 -3.95
CA GLY A 153 18.58 -12.65 -4.41
C GLY A 153 17.88 -11.30 -4.29
N ASP A 154 16.89 -11.17 -3.41
CA ASP A 154 16.35 -9.90 -2.89
C ASP A 154 16.39 -10.03 -1.35
N GLU A 155 17.43 -9.50 -0.72
CA GLU A 155 17.74 -9.68 0.70
C GLU A 155 16.80 -8.89 1.62
N ASP A 156 16.24 -7.76 1.15
CA ASP A 156 15.38 -6.88 1.94
C ASP A 156 13.88 -6.98 1.59
N GLY A 157 13.54 -7.68 0.50
CA GLY A 157 12.19 -8.06 0.10
C GLY A 157 11.36 -6.88 -0.41
N ASP A 158 12.00 -5.83 -0.90
CA ASP A 158 11.33 -4.63 -1.41
C ASP A 158 10.81 -4.79 -2.85
N GLY A 159 11.20 -5.87 -3.54
CA GLY A 159 10.82 -6.19 -4.91
C GLY A 159 11.87 -5.83 -5.96
N VAL A 160 13.06 -5.39 -5.56
CA VAL A 160 14.23 -5.16 -6.42
C VAL A 160 15.34 -6.12 -6.01
N PHE A 161 15.90 -6.87 -6.96
CA PHE A 161 16.94 -7.85 -6.67
C PHE A 161 18.27 -7.19 -6.28
N ASP A 162 19.03 -7.82 -5.39
CA ASP A 162 20.35 -7.40 -4.86
C ASP A 162 21.35 -6.98 -5.94
N GLU A 163 21.24 -7.51 -7.16
CA GLU A 163 22.14 -7.17 -8.27
C GLU A 163 21.82 -5.83 -8.95
N ASP A 164 20.57 -5.39 -8.83
CA ASP A 164 20.02 -4.13 -9.37
C ASP A 164 19.66 -3.12 -8.26
N ASP A 165 19.66 -3.54 -7.00
CA ASP A 165 19.31 -2.73 -5.83
C ASP A 165 20.49 -1.88 -5.32
N GLU A 166 20.28 -0.57 -5.26
CA GLU A 166 21.25 0.39 -4.70
C GLU A 166 20.91 0.80 -3.25
N CYS A 167 19.78 0.34 -2.73
CA CYS A 167 19.21 0.66 -1.43
C CYS A 167 18.82 -0.60 -0.60
N PRO A 168 19.78 -1.48 -0.26
CA PRO A 168 19.58 -2.86 0.27
C PRO A 168 19.10 -2.98 1.72
N ASP A 169 18.52 -1.91 2.27
CA ASP A 169 17.93 -1.89 3.60
C ASP A 169 16.54 -1.22 3.56
N THR A 170 15.86 -1.22 2.41
CA THR A 170 14.48 -0.75 2.35
C THR A 170 13.57 -1.76 3.03
N ALA A 171 12.39 -1.27 3.43
CA ALA A 171 11.46 -2.13 4.14
C ALA A 171 10.77 -3.05 3.13
N ALA A 172 10.77 -4.36 3.39
CA ALA A 172 10.03 -5.33 2.59
C ALA A 172 8.61 -4.85 2.22
N GLY A 173 8.28 -4.90 0.93
CA GLY A 173 7.01 -4.40 0.37
C GLY A 173 6.85 -2.87 0.37
N ALA A 174 7.92 -2.10 0.54
CA ALA A 174 7.91 -0.66 0.34
C ALA A 174 7.64 -0.33 -1.14
N GLY A 175 6.96 0.79 -1.40
CA GLY A 175 6.83 1.31 -2.76
C GLY A 175 8.14 1.97 -3.19
N VAL A 176 9.06 1.17 -3.72
CA VAL A 176 10.39 1.60 -4.19
C VAL A 176 10.42 1.84 -5.69
N GLY A 177 11.42 2.60 -6.17
CA GLY A 177 11.66 2.80 -7.60
C GLY A 177 12.42 1.63 -8.24
N ASP A 178 12.85 1.82 -9.49
CA ASP A 178 13.57 0.79 -10.27
C ASP A 178 14.93 0.36 -9.67
N TYR A 179 15.43 1.09 -8.66
CA TYR A 179 16.73 0.88 -8.00
C TYR A 179 16.60 0.54 -6.51
N GLY A 180 15.42 0.10 -6.06
CA GLY A 180 15.14 -0.25 -4.65
C GLY A 180 15.06 0.95 -3.71
N CYS A 181 15.31 2.17 -4.18
CA CYS A 181 15.28 3.34 -3.30
C CYS A 181 13.85 3.88 -3.07
N ALA A 182 13.57 4.31 -1.84
CA ALA A 182 12.33 5.01 -1.51
C ALA A 182 12.19 6.32 -2.33
N PRO A 183 10.96 6.80 -2.63
CA PRO A 183 10.77 7.98 -3.48
C PRO A 183 11.48 9.23 -2.96
N LEU A 184 12.19 9.93 -3.84
CA LEU A 184 12.89 11.16 -3.50
C LEU A 184 11.91 12.25 -3.04
N ALA A 185 12.21 12.89 -1.92
CA ALA A 185 11.45 14.01 -1.38
C ALA A 185 12.38 15.14 -0.93
N ALA A 186 11.96 16.38 -1.21
CA ALA A 186 12.61 17.59 -0.76
C ALA A 186 11.82 18.20 0.42
N ASP A 187 12.52 18.82 1.37
CA ASP A 187 11.94 19.58 2.48
C ASP A 187 12.65 20.94 2.58
N ALA A 188 11.97 21.99 2.13
CA ALA A 188 12.44 23.37 2.15
C ALA A 188 12.32 24.02 3.53
N GLY A 189 11.75 23.32 4.51
CA GLY A 189 11.41 23.81 5.84
C GLY A 189 10.07 24.53 5.88
N GLY A 190 9.56 24.77 7.09
CA GLY A 190 8.29 25.45 7.28
C GLY A 190 8.35 26.95 7.01
N ASP A 191 7.23 27.51 6.56
CA ASP A 191 7.03 28.95 6.41
C ASP A 191 7.41 29.73 7.67
N ALA A 192 8.05 30.89 7.49
CA ALA A 192 8.55 31.68 8.60
C ALA A 192 8.31 33.19 8.44
N THR A 193 8.22 33.87 9.57
CA THR A 193 8.27 35.34 9.63
C THR A 193 9.55 35.78 10.33
N ILE A 194 10.36 36.62 9.66
CA ILE A 194 11.63 37.11 10.18
C ILE A 194 11.64 38.64 10.28
N ALA A 195 12.50 39.24 11.09
CA ALA A 195 12.64 40.69 11.09
C ALA A 195 13.09 41.21 9.70
N PHE A 196 12.78 42.47 9.38
CA PHE A 196 13.40 43.13 8.23
C PHE A 196 14.93 43.12 8.37
N ASP A 197 15.65 42.83 7.28
CA ASP A 197 17.09 42.51 7.27
C ASP A 197 17.51 41.33 8.19
N GLY A 198 16.54 40.56 8.68
CA GLY A 198 16.76 39.33 9.43
C GLY A 198 17.22 38.19 8.53
N ALA A 199 17.75 37.14 9.16
CA ALA A 199 18.20 35.93 8.49
C ALA A 199 17.62 34.66 9.12
N VAL A 200 17.41 33.63 8.31
CA VAL A 200 16.90 32.31 8.71
C VAL A 200 17.60 31.21 7.91
N THR A 201 17.86 30.07 8.54
CA THR A 201 18.34 28.87 7.85
C THR A 201 17.14 28.16 7.23
N LEU A 202 17.23 27.86 5.93
CA LEU A 202 16.20 27.13 5.19
C LEU A 202 16.51 25.62 5.15
N GLY A 203 15.55 24.85 4.65
CA GLY A 203 15.62 23.39 4.55
C GLY A 203 15.23 22.70 5.85
N GLY A 204 14.62 21.52 5.71
CA GLY A 204 14.34 20.61 6.82
C GLY A 204 15.60 20.05 7.48
N SER A 205 15.40 19.25 8.52
CA SER A 205 16.46 18.49 9.20
C SER A 205 16.08 17.02 9.25
N PRO A 206 16.25 16.26 8.14
CA PRO A 206 17.01 16.61 6.92
C PRO A 206 16.22 17.40 5.86
N ALA A 207 16.91 18.02 4.90
CA ALA A 207 16.30 18.72 3.76
C ALA A 207 15.88 17.78 2.60
N THR A 208 16.20 16.49 2.71
CA THR A 208 15.89 15.46 1.73
C THR A 208 15.71 14.10 2.40
N SER A 209 14.89 13.24 1.80
CA SER A 209 14.68 11.84 2.18
C SER A 209 14.35 11.00 0.94
N GLY A 210 14.57 9.68 1.00
CA GLY A 210 14.46 8.80 -0.19
C GLY A 210 15.58 9.06 -1.20
N GLY A 211 15.53 8.42 -2.38
CA GLY A 211 16.60 8.40 -3.37
C GLY A 211 17.82 7.58 -2.91
N ASP A 212 18.87 7.59 -3.73
CA ASP A 212 20.07 6.75 -3.60
C ASP A 212 21.14 7.24 -2.59
N GLY A 213 20.84 8.29 -1.82
CA GLY A 213 21.82 8.88 -0.89
C GLY A 213 22.79 9.89 -1.51
N SER A 214 22.82 10.05 -2.84
CA SER A 214 23.71 10.98 -3.55
C SER A 214 22.96 12.20 -4.08
N TYR A 215 22.96 13.30 -3.32
CA TYR A 215 22.15 14.47 -3.65
C TYR A 215 22.93 15.69 -4.16
N THR A 216 22.32 16.38 -5.12
CA THR A 216 22.64 17.77 -5.46
C THR A 216 21.45 18.68 -5.13
N TYR A 217 21.74 19.90 -4.72
CA TYR A 217 20.75 20.86 -4.26
C TYR A 217 20.71 22.07 -5.19
N GLY A 218 19.53 22.64 -5.38
CA GLY A 218 19.30 23.87 -6.12
C GLY A 218 18.22 24.70 -5.46
N TRP A 219 18.53 25.95 -5.12
CA TRP A 219 17.57 26.90 -4.58
C TRP A 219 17.29 28.03 -5.56
N SER A 220 16.02 28.40 -5.69
CA SER A 220 15.59 29.51 -6.53
C SER A 220 14.47 30.32 -5.85
N PRO A 221 14.46 31.66 -5.95
CA PRO A 221 15.54 32.50 -6.49
C PRO A 221 16.78 32.53 -5.58
N ALA A 222 17.97 32.68 -6.17
CA ALA A 222 19.23 32.78 -5.42
C ALA A 222 19.42 34.12 -4.65
N THR A 223 18.52 35.09 -4.85
CA THR A 223 18.64 36.42 -4.24
C THR A 223 18.40 36.34 -2.75
N GLY A 224 19.37 36.81 -1.95
CA GLY A 224 19.29 36.79 -0.49
C GLY A 224 19.76 35.48 0.15
N LEU A 225 20.12 34.46 -0.63
CA LEU A 225 20.71 33.21 -0.12
C LEU A 225 22.23 33.33 0.05
N SER A 226 22.76 32.67 1.08
CA SER A 226 24.21 32.53 1.29
C SER A 226 24.88 31.67 0.23
N ALA A 227 24.16 30.66 -0.26
CA ALA A 227 24.53 29.74 -1.34
C ALA A 227 23.24 29.16 -1.92
N SER A 228 23.23 28.81 -3.21
CA SER A 228 22.05 28.25 -3.89
C SER A 228 22.16 26.75 -4.15
N ASP A 229 23.24 26.11 -3.72
CA ASP A 229 23.65 24.74 -4.06
C ASP A 229 23.97 23.88 -2.83
N VAL A 230 23.43 24.27 -1.67
CA VAL A 230 23.61 23.56 -0.39
C VAL A 230 22.26 23.17 0.21
N ALA A 231 22.23 22.11 1.02
CA ALA A 231 21.00 21.60 1.64
C ALA A 231 20.28 22.65 2.50
N ASN A 232 21.03 23.34 3.36
CA ASN A 232 20.49 24.30 4.32
C ASN A 232 21.19 25.67 4.20
N PRO A 233 20.85 26.51 3.21
CA PRO A 233 21.41 27.86 3.09
C PRO A 233 20.80 28.80 4.13
N THR A 234 21.46 29.93 4.35
CA THR A 234 20.87 31.05 5.11
C THR A 234 20.24 32.04 4.14
N PHE A 235 18.97 32.34 4.31
CA PHE A 235 18.26 33.41 3.60
C PHE A 235 18.24 34.71 4.43
N THR A 236 18.42 35.85 3.78
CA THR A 236 18.33 37.20 4.37
C THR A 236 17.34 38.05 3.59
N ALA A 237 16.29 38.55 4.26
CA ALA A 237 15.26 39.38 3.64
C ALA A 237 15.74 40.83 3.46
N THR A 238 16.25 41.14 2.27
CA THR A 238 16.79 42.48 1.91
C THR A 238 15.76 43.41 1.25
N ALA A 239 14.52 42.94 1.07
CA ALA A 239 13.42 43.71 0.52
C ALA A 239 12.11 43.43 1.28
N ALA A 240 11.12 44.30 1.11
CA ALA A 240 9.79 44.11 1.67
C ALA A 240 8.94 43.20 0.76
N GLY A 241 8.08 42.39 1.37
CA GLY A 241 7.21 41.45 0.67
C GLY A 241 7.54 39.99 1.00
N THR A 242 6.58 39.10 0.82
CA THR A 242 6.78 37.66 1.02
C THR A 242 7.67 37.09 -0.09
N PHE A 243 8.67 36.31 0.30
CA PHE A 243 9.56 35.58 -0.58
C PHE A 243 9.15 34.12 -0.60
N THR A 244 8.93 33.56 -1.78
CA THR A 244 8.79 32.11 -1.96
C THR A 244 10.10 31.60 -2.54
N LEU A 245 10.71 30.63 -1.86
CA LEU A 245 11.97 29.99 -2.23
C LEU A 245 11.69 28.51 -2.46
N THR A 246 12.11 28.01 -3.62
CA THR A 246 11.94 26.61 -4.03
C THR A 246 13.26 25.89 -3.86
N LEU A 247 13.25 24.80 -3.10
CA LEU A 247 14.28 23.77 -3.08
C LEU A 247 14.01 22.79 -4.22
N THR A 248 15.05 22.44 -4.97
CA THR A 248 15.10 21.31 -5.89
C THR A 248 16.22 20.39 -5.42
N VAL A 249 15.90 19.12 -5.18
CA VAL A 249 16.86 18.07 -4.90
C VAL A 249 16.93 17.17 -6.12
N THR A 250 18.13 16.75 -6.50
CA THR A 250 18.36 15.75 -7.55
C THR A 250 19.25 14.65 -7.01
N ASP A 251 18.85 13.39 -7.16
CA ASP A 251 19.65 12.23 -6.73
C ASP A 251 20.72 11.83 -7.77
N GLY A 252 21.45 10.73 -7.54
CA GLY A 252 22.50 10.25 -8.43
C GLY A 252 21.99 9.73 -9.78
N HIS A 253 20.73 9.32 -9.83
CA HIS A 253 20.03 8.84 -11.02
C HIS A 253 19.35 9.95 -11.83
N GLY A 254 19.32 11.16 -11.28
CA GLY A 254 18.73 12.33 -11.92
C GLY A 254 17.24 12.50 -11.66
N GLU A 255 16.65 11.73 -10.74
CA GLU A 255 15.31 12.01 -10.23
C GLU A 255 15.30 13.35 -9.51
N THR A 256 14.19 14.09 -9.59
CA THR A 256 14.09 15.41 -8.99
C THR A 256 12.86 15.55 -8.11
N ALA A 257 13.05 16.09 -6.90
CA ALA A 257 11.98 16.49 -6.00
C ALA A 257 12.08 17.98 -5.69
N THR A 258 10.94 18.62 -5.43
CA THR A 258 10.90 20.06 -5.10
C THR A 258 10.00 20.33 -3.92
N ASP A 259 10.35 21.34 -3.12
CA ASP A 259 9.51 21.88 -2.06
C ASP A 259 9.67 23.39 -1.95
N ASP A 260 8.63 24.08 -1.48
CA ASP A 260 8.56 25.54 -1.39
C ASP A 260 8.50 25.99 0.07
N VAL A 261 9.21 27.08 0.39
CA VAL A 261 9.10 27.78 1.67
C VAL A 261 8.78 29.26 1.47
N ALA A 262 7.80 29.77 2.22
CA ALA A 262 7.44 31.18 2.23
C ALA A 262 8.04 31.91 3.44
N ILE A 263 8.84 32.94 3.16
CA ILE A 263 9.43 33.81 4.18
C ILE A 263 8.82 35.21 4.08
N ALA A 264 8.12 35.62 5.14
CA ALA A 264 7.59 36.97 5.25
C ALA A 264 8.50 37.83 6.14
N PRO A 265 8.97 39.01 5.70
CA PRO A 265 9.52 39.99 6.61
C PRO A 265 8.38 40.53 7.50
N GLY A 266 8.60 40.53 8.81
CA GLY A 266 7.76 41.17 9.79
C GLY A 266 7.74 42.69 9.62
N SER A 267 6.85 43.37 10.34
CA SER A 267 6.73 44.83 10.30
C SER A 267 8.07 45.52 10.58
N ASP A 268 8.49 46.44 9.70
CA ASP A 268 9.65 47.30 9.89
C ASP A 268 9.24 48.56 10.68
N PRO A 269 9.59 48.69 11.97
CA PRO A 269 9.18 49.84 12.77
C PRO A 269 9.79 51.17 12.28
N ALA A 270 10.93 51.12 11.56
CA ALA A 270 11.63 52.30 11.06
C ALA A 270 10.99 52.83 9.77
N ARG A 271 10.38 51.97 8.95
CA ARG A 271 9.64 52.38 7.73
C ARG A 271 8.16 52.64 7.95
N ASP A 272 7.57 52.07 8.99
CA ASP A 272 6.18 52.36 9.40
C ASP A 272 6.05 53.62 10.28
N SER A 273 7.17 54.28 10.62
CA SER A 273 7.16 55.54 11.36
C SER A 273 6.89 56.76 10.44
N PRO A 274 5.79 57.51 10.60
CA PRO A 274 5.43 58.63 9.71
C PRO A 274 6.29 59.90 9.87
N CYS A 275 7.44 59.86 10.54
CA CYS A 275 8.27 61.04 10.81
C CYS A 275 9.77 60.76 10.58
N ALA A 276 10.19 60.66 9.31
CA ALA A 276 11.58 60.90 8.91
C ALA A 276 11.68 61.20 7.41
N GLN A 277 11.18 62.35 6.97
CA GLN A 277 11.76 63.06 5.83
C GLN A 277 12.11 64.47 6.31
N ALA A 278 13.33 64.88 5.96
CA ALA A 278 14.05 66.06 6.46
C ALA A 278 13.34 67.40 6.23
#